data_AF-A0A534BBU1-F1
#
_entry.id   AF-A0A534BBU1-F1
#
_cell.length_a   1.000
_cell.length_b   1.000
_cell.length_c   1.000
_cell.angle_alpha   90.00
_cell.angle_beta   90.00
_cell.angle_gamma   90.00
#
_symmetry.space_group_name_H-M   'P 1'
#
loop_
_entity.id
_entity.type
_entity.pdbx_description
1 polymer ?
#
loop_
_entity_poly.entity_id
_entity_poly.type
_entity_poly.pdbx_seq_one_letter_code
_entity_poly.pdbx_strand_id
1 'polypeptide(L)'
;EGVEAVIARMVGLTYTMDAARSVTAGAIDGGEKPSVPSAMLKYHVTEMGRQVANDAMDVHGGKGICLGPKNYLARGYQAVPVAITVEGANLLTRSLIIFGQGAVRCHPFVLREMTAARNPDRARGVDDFDRALFAHIGFTISNAVRSFIMALTHARFTQAPVQGPTARYYQHIARFSASFAFAVDVAMLALGGYLKKKENLSARLGDVLSCMYLASMVLKHHENQGRQQEDLPIVEWACRSLLYHAQEQLHGFLRNFPSRLLAGAMRALIFPRGRAYSAPDDRLGHTVAELVTNPTEARERLCEYTYWTLEPGNPLGLLQEALLLAQTAEPIEKRLRVEGVKSGKLTALDLPGQIQQALAAGIISETEAATLRDYDRKVMDIIHVDDFAPHELGTQAQPVPQAAARSSAHVA
;
A
#
# COMPACT_ATOMS: atom_id res chain seq x y z
N GLU A 1 10.84 9.80 12.49
CA GLU A 1 9.38 10.05 12.40
C GLU A 1 8.86 10.39 10.99
N GLY A 2 9.20 11.55 10.39
CA GLY A 2 8.63 11.94 9.09
C GLY A 2 8.88 10.94 7.95
N VAL A 3 10.14 10.51 7.78
CA VAL A 3 10.53 9.47 6.80
C VAL A 3 9.94 8.11 7.16
N GLU A 4 9.93 7.74 8.45
CA GLU A 4 9.33 6.47 8.92
C GLU A 4 7.85 6.35 8.55
N ALA A 5 7.07 7.43 8.68
CA ALA A 5 5.65 7.41 8.30
C ALA A 5 5.45 7.15 6.80
N VAL A 6 6.36 7.64 5.96
CA VAL A 6 6.36 7.37 4.51
C VAL A 6 6.76 5.93 4.24
N ILE A 7 7.85 5.44 4.86
CA ILE A 7 8.31 4.05 4.73
C ILE A 7 7.23 3.07 5.19
N ALA A 8 6.59 3.29 6.34
CA ALA A 8 5.53 2.43 6.85
C ALA A 8 4.36 2.31 5.87
N ARG A 9 4.00 3.43 5.23
CA ARG A 9 2.98 3.45 4.18
C ARG A 9 3.44 2.65 2.95
N MET A 10 4.66 2.86 2.47
CA MET A 10 5.21 2.09 1.35
C MET A 10 5.18 0.58 1.63
N VAL A 11 5.59 0.15 2.82
CA VAL A 11 5.58 -1.25 3.25
C VAL A 11 4.17 -1.83 3.26
N GLY A 12 3.22 -1.18 3.94
CA GLY A 12 1.87 -1.70 4.05
C GLY A 12 1.10 -1.72 2.73
N LEU A 13 1.33 -0.74 1.86
CA LEU A 13 0.81 -0.74 0.49
C LEU A 13 1.44 -1.87 -0.34
N THR A 14 2.76 -2.06 -0.25
CA THR A 14 3.48 -3.12 -0.98
C THR A 14 3.01 -4.51 -0.56
N TYR A 15 2.86 -4.76 0.74
CA TYR A 15 2.30 -6.00 1.25
C TYR A 15 0.86 -6.24 0.77
N THR A 16 0.04 -5.18 0.74
CA THR A 16 -1.34 -5.27 0.20
C THR A 16 -1.34 -5.61 -1.29
N MET A 17 -0.45 -5.00 -2.08
CA MET A 17 -0.31 -5.29 -3.50
C MET A 17 0.13 -6.73 -3.76
N ASP A 18 1.13 -7.21 -3.03
CA ASP A 18 1.62 -8.58 -3.21
C ASP A 18 0.60 -9.62 -2.73
N ALA A 19 -0.06 -9.37 -1.60
CA ALA A 19 -1.15 -10.21 -1.12
C ALA A 19 -2.31 -10.32 -2.12
N ALA A 20 -2.71 -9.20 -2.71
CA ALA A 20 -3.74 -9.18 -3.74
C ALA A 20 -3.29 -9.96 -4.98
N ARG A 21 -2.07 -9.71 -5.47
CA ARG A 21 -1.48 -10.41 -6.62
C ARG A 21 -1.43 -11.91 -6.38
N SER A 22 -0.80 -12.36 -5.29
CA SER A 22 -0.51 -13.77 -5.06
C SER A 22 -1.78 -14.61 -4.89
N VAL A 23 -2.75 -14.11 -4.11
CA VAL A 23 -3.98 -14.86 -3.83
C VAL A 23 -4.89 -14.88 -5.06
N THR A 24 -4.98 -13.77 -5.80
CA THR A 24 -5.80 -13.71 -7.02
C THR A 24 -5.21 -14.53 -8.16
N ALA A 25 -3.88 -14.47 -8.34
CA ALA A 25 -3.18 -15.31 -9.31
C ALA A 25 -3.36 -16.80 -9.00
N GLY A 26 -3.23 -17.20 -7.73
CA GLY A 26 -3.48 -18.57 -7.31
C GLY A 26 -4.93 -19.05 -7.59
N ALA A 27 -5.92 -18.16 -7.53
CA ALA A 27 -7.29 -18.50 -7.93
C ALA A 27 -7.41 -18.75 -9.44
N ILE A 28 -6.71 -17.97 -10.27
CA ILE A 28 -6.66 -18.16 -11.73
C ILE A 28 -5.99 -19.50 -12.06
N ASP A 29 -4.87 -19.83 -11.42
CA ASP A 29 -4.18 -21.10 -11.59
C ASP A 29 -5.07 -22.29 -11.16
N GLY A 30 -5.94 -22.07 -10.18
CA GLY A 30 -6.98 -23.02 -9.77
C GLY A 30 -8.15 -23.18 -10.75
N GLY A 31 -8.17 -22.45 -11.87
CA GLY A 31 -9.19 -22.53 -12.92
C GLY A 31 -10.34 -21.51 -12.80
N GLU A 32 -10.31 -20.63 -11.79
CA GLU A 32 -11.32 -19.59 -11.63
C GLU A 32 -11.16 -18.47 -12.66
N LYS A 33 -12.26 -17.73 -12.92
CA LYS A 33 -12.27 -16.59 -13.86
C LYS A 33 -12.69 -15.29 -13.15
N PRO A 34 -11.83 -14.72 -12.27
CA PRO A 34 -12.20 -13.66 -11.35
C PRO A 34 -12.26 -12.27 -12.01
N SER A 35 -13.19 -12.05 -12.95
CA SER A 35 -13.30 -10.80 -13.72
C SER A 35 -13.41 -9.51 -12.87
N VAL A 36 -14.22 -9.55 -11.81
CA VAL A 36 -14.41 -8.40 -10.91
C VAL A 36 -13.16 -8.16 -10.04
N PRO A 37 -12.59 -9.18 -9.36
CA PRO A 37 -11.30 -9.02 -8.69
C PRO A 37 -10.16 -8.53 -9.59
N SER A 38 -10.05 -9.01 -10.83
CA SER A 38 -9.02 -8.53 -11.76
C SER A 38 -9.15 -7.02 -12.02
N ALA A 39 -10.37 -6.50 -12.18
CA ALA A 39 -10.61 -5.07 -12.31
C ALA A 39 -10.27 -4.29 -11.03
N MET A 40 -10.52 -4.86 -9.85
CA MET A 40 -10.12 -4.26 -8.56
C MET A 40 -8.60 -4.18 -8.44
N LEU A 41 -7.89 -5.27 -8.75
CA LEU A 41 -6.43 -5.30 -8.72
C LEU A 41 -5.86 -4.28 -9.70
N LYS A 42 -6.33 -4.28 -10.95
CA LYS A 42 -5.89 -3.33 -11.98
C LYS A 42 -5.95 -1.90 -11.46
N TYR A 43 -7.07 -1.50 -10.89
CA TYR A 43 -7.24 -0.14 -10.36
C TYR A 43 -6.40 0.10 -9.09
N HIS A 44 -6.58 -0.72 -8.05
CA HIS A 44 -6.00 -0.42 -6.73
C HIS A 44 -4.49 -0.69 -6.67
N VAL A 45 -3.97 -1.72 -7.32
CA VAL A 45 -2.53 -2.01 -7.31
C VAL A 45 -1.76 -0.94 -8.06
N THR A 46 -2.27 -0.47 -9.21
CA THR A 46 -1.60 0.62 -9.94
C THR A 46 -1.67 1.96 -9.20
N GLU A 47 -2.77 2.21 -8.48
CA GLU A 47 -2.92 3.40 -7.62
C GLU A 47 -1.95 3.37 -6.43
N MET A 48 -1.88 2.24 -5.72
CA MET A 48 -0.93 2.03 -4.62
C MET A 48 0.51 2.11 -5.12
N GLY A 49 0.82 1.51 -6.27
CA GLY A 49 2.13 1.58 -6.92
C GLY A 49 2.53 3.01 -7.27
N ARG A 50 1.59 3.84 -7.77
CA ARG A 50 1.82 5.27 -7.98
C ARG A 50 2.16 5.99 -6.67
N GLN A 51 1.44 5.68 -5.59
CA GLN A 51 1.72 6.28 -4.28
C GLN A 51 3.10 5.88 -3.77
N VAL A 52 3.44 4.59 -3.83
CA VAL A 52 4.78 4.09 -3.45
C VAL A 52 5.88 4.73 -4.29
N ALA A 53 5.67 4.93 -5.60
CA ALA A 53 6.64 5.59 -6.47
C ALA A 53 6.83 7.08 -6.11
N ASN A 54 5.76 7.82 -5.80
CA ASN A 54 5.86 9.19 -5.30
C ASN A 54 6.60 9.24 -3.96
N ASP A 55 6.24 8.36 -3.03
CA ASP A 55 6.84 8.25 -1.70
C ASP A 55 8.34 7.92 -1.80
N ALA A 56 8.72 7.01 -2.69
CA ALA A 56 10.13 6.69 -2.94
C ALA A 56 10.93 7.90 -3.44
N MET A 57 10.37 8.68 -4.37
CA MET A 57 11.01 9.90 -4.89
C MET A 57 11.18 10.96 -3.79
N ASP A 58 10.18 11.11 -2.90
CA ASP A 58 10.22 12.03 -1.77
C ASP A 58 11.33 11.65 -0.77
N VAL A 59 11.42 10.36 -0.40
CA VAL A 59 12.48 9.85 0.48
C VAL A 59 13.88 10.06 -0.12
N HIS A 60 14.02 9.97 -1.44
CA HIS A 60 15.31 10.18 -2.12
C HIS A 60 15.67 11.66 -2.32
N GLY A 61 14.71 12.59 -2.18
CA GLY A 61 14.94 14.03 -2.31
C GLY A 61 15.64 14.42 -3.62
N GLY A 62 16.77 15.14 -3.50
CA GLY A 62 17.56 15.62 -4.65
C GLY A 62 18.01 14.51 -5.60
N LYS A 63 18.32 13.32 -5.07
CA LYS A 63 18.70 12.16 -5.90
C LYS A 63 17.55 11.68 -6.78
N GLY A 64 16.31 11.77 -6.30
CA GLY A 64 15.13 11.38 -7.07
C GLY A 64 14.93 12.24 -8.31
N ILE A 65 15.31 13.52 -8.29
CA ILE A 65 15.07 14.45 -9.40
C ILE A 65 16.24 14.58 -10.39
N CYS A 66 17.47 14.30 -9.97
CA CYS A 66 18.64 14.34 -10.86
C CYS A 66 18.64 13.13 -11.79
N LEU A 67 18.37 13.34 -13.08
CA LEU A 67 18.38 12.26 -14.09
C LEU A 67 19.82 11.92 -14.49
N GLY A 68 20.29 10.74 -14.11
CA GLY A 68 21.59 10.20 -14.49
C GLY A 68 21.75 8.73 -14.07
N PRO A 69 22.93 8.12 -14.31
CA PRO A 69 23.20 6.72 -13.99
C PRO A 69 22.95 6.32 -12.52
N LYS A 70 23.14 7.23 -11.56
CA LYS A 70 22.91 6.94 -10.13
C LYS A 70 21.44 7.00 -9.73
N ASN A 71 20.56 7.56 -10.56
CA ASN A 71 19.13 7.62 -10.29
C ASN A 71 18.35 6.44 -10.89
N TYR A 72 18.24 5.39 -10.10
CA TYR A 72 17.56 4.15 -10.48
C TYR A 72 16.02 4.25 -10.40
N LEU A 73 15.45 5.32 -9.85
CA LEU A 73 14.00 5.47 -9.67
C LEU A 73 13.33 6.28 -10.77
N ALA A 74 13.97 7.32 -11.32
CA ALA A 74 13.30 8.30 -12.16
C ALA A 74 12.66 7.71 -13.42
N ARG A 75 13.27 6.70 -14.05
CA ARG A 75 12.68 6.04 -15.22
C ARG A 75 11.44 5.22 -14.87
N GLY A 76 11.48 4.48 -13.76
CA GLY A 76 10.32 3.77 -13.23
C GLY A 76 9.18 4.73 -12.88
N TYR A 77 9.53 5.86 -12.23
CA TYR A 77 8.59 6.93 -11.91
C TYR A 77 7.90 7.51 -13.16
N GLN A 78 8.67 7.82 -14.21
CA GLN A 78 8.14 8.31 -15.48
C GLN A 78 7.17 7.33 -16.16
N ALA A 79 7.32 6.03 -15.91
CA ALA A 79 6.47 4.99 -16.48
C ALA A 79 5.15 4.77 -15.71
N VAL A 80 5.00 5.30 -14.50
CA VAL A 80 3.80 5.12 -13.65
C VAL A 80 2.48 5.43 -14.38
N PRO A 81 2.35 6.52 -15.18
CA PRO A 81 1.10 6.84 -15.88
C PRO A 81 0.67 5.77 -16.90
N VAL A 82 1.61 4.98 -17.43
CA VAL A 82 1.32 3.92 -18.41
C VAL A 82 0.40 2.87 -17.79
N ALA A 83 0.73 2.34 -16.62
CA ALA A 83 -0.08 1.32 -15.93
C ALA A 83 -1.48 1.84 -15.52
N ILE A 84 -1.63 3.14 -15.30
CA ILE A 84 -2.91 3.78 -14.93
C ILE A 84 -3.87 3.86 -16.12
N THR A 85 -3.32 4.07 -17.32
CA THR A 85 -4.09 4.37 -18.54
C THR A 85 -4.29 3.14 -19.43
N VAL A 86 -3.28 2.29 -19.56
CA VAL A 86 -3.32 1.06 -20.32
C VAL A 86 -4.19 0.02 -19.58
N GLU A 87 -4.73 -0.95 -20.32
CA GLU A 87 -5.68 -1.98 -19.83
C GLU A 87 -7.01 -1.44 -19.28
N GLY A 88 -7.36 -0.20 -19.66
CA GLY A 88 -8.60 0.47 -19.29
C GLY A 88 -8.37 1.55 -18.24
N ALA A 89 -8.65 2.81 -18.58
CA ALA A 89 -8.38 3.94 -17.72
C ALA A 89 -8.99 3.77 -16.31
N ASN A 90 -8.17 3.98 -15.28
CA ASN A 90 -8.57 3.78 -13.88
C ASN A 90 -9.88 4.52 -13.49
N LEU A 91 -10.14 5.70 -14.07
CA LEU A 91 -11.39 6.44 -13.84
C LEU A 91 -12.63 5.65 -14.25
N LEU A 92 -12.60 5.02 -15.43
CA LEU A 92 -13.71 4.21 -15.93
C LEU A 92 -13.79 2.87 -15.17
N THR A 93 -12.64 2.25 -14.90
CA THR A 93 -12.57 1.00 -14.13
C THR A 93 -13.23 1.17 -12.76
N ARG A 94 -12.85 2.23 -12.03
CA ARG A 94 -13.39 2.55 -10.71
C ARG A 94 -14.88 2.90 -10.76
N SER A 95 -15.29 3.76 -11.70
CA SER A 95 -16.63 4.35 -11.68
C SER A 95 -17.71 3.47 -12.31
N LEU A 96 -17.33 2.56 -13.23
CA LEU A 96 -18.28 1.79 -14.02
C LEU A 96 -18.08 0.27 -13.90
N ILE A 97 -16.84 -0.22 -13.90
CA ILE A 97 -16.57 -1.66 -14.06
C ILE A 97 -16.67 -2.39 -12.73
N ILE A 98 -15.93 -1.96 -11.70
CA ILE A 98 -15.81 -2.67 -10.42
C ILE A 98 -17.20 -2.89 -9.80
N PHE A 99 -17.93 -1.80 -9.56
CA PHE A 99 -19.26 -1.90 -8.99
C PHE A 99 -20.28 -2.41 -10.00
N GLY A 100 -20.30 -1.89 -11.23
CA GLY A 100 -21.34 -2.21 -12.21
C GLY A 100 -21.37 -3.69 -12.63
N GLN A 101 -20.20 -4.31 -12.84
CA GLN A 101 -20.15 -5.74 -13.13
C GLN A 101 -20.44 -6.59 -11.89
N GLY A 102 -19.91 -6.20 -10.72
CA GLY A 102 -20.18 -6.90 -9.46
C GLY A 102 -21.66 -6.89 -9.07
N ALA A 103 -22.32 -5.75 -9.23
CA ALA A 103 -23.74 -5.53 -8.99
C ALA A 103 -24.65 -6.48 -9.76
N VAL A 104 -24.30 -6.83 -11.00
CA VAL A 104 -25.12 -7.72 -11.83
C VAL A 104 -24.70 -9.18 -11.69
N ARG A 105 -23.40 -9.47 -11.67
CA ARG A 105 -22.88 -10.85 -11.72
C ARG A 105 -22.75 -11.51 -10.36
N CYS A 106 -22.45 -10.75 -9.32
CA CYS A 106 -22.20 -11.28 -7.98
C CYS A 106 -23.43 -11.17 -7.07
N HIS A 107 -24.42 -10.35 -7.43
CA HIS A 107 -25.64 -10.22 -6.64
C HIS A 107 -26.53 -11.47 -6.80
N PRO A 108 -26.98 -12.11 -5.70
CA PRO A 108 -27.68 -13.40 -5.78
C PRO A 108 -29.02 -13.37 -6.54
N PHE A 109 -29.68 -12.19 -6.60
CA PHE A 109 -31.04 -12.07 -7.11
C PHE A 109 -31.16 -11.25 -8.42
N VAL A 110 -30.28 -10.27 -8.65
CA VAL A 110 -30.47 -9.26 -9.73
C VAL A 110 -30.46 -9.92 -11.11
N LEU A 111 -29.53 -10.84 -11.37
CA LEU A 111 -29.49 -11.54 -12.65
C LEU A 111 -30.74 -12.42 -12.87
N ARG A 112 -31.27 -13.02 -11.80
CA ARG A 112 -32.48 -13.86 -11.87
C ARG A 112 -33.70 -13.01 -12.18
N GLU A 113 -33.86 -11.87 -11.52
CA GLU A 113 -34.92 -10.88 -11.79
C GLU A 113 -34.84 -10.38 -13.24
N MET A 114 -33.65 -10.02 -13.72
CA MET A 114 -33.46 -9.57 -15.11
C MET A 114 -33.78 -10.66 -16.14
N THR A 115 -33.47 -11.93 -15.83
CA THR A 115 -33.76 -13.06 -16.72
C THR A 115 -35.25 -13.38 -16.74
N ALA A 116 -35.91 -13.37 -15.57
CA ALA A 116 -37.35 -13.58 -15.45
C ALA A 116 -38.15 -12.49 -16.17
N ALA A 117 -37.74 -11.22 -16.04
CA ALA A 117 -38.36 -10.10 -16.75
C ALA A 117 -38.23 -10.16 -18.29
N ARG A 118 -37.30 -10.97 -18.80
CA ARG A 118 -37.08 -11.20 -20.24
C ARG A 118 -37.67 -12.52 -20.74
N ASN A 119 -38.40 -13.24 -19.90
CA ASN A 119 -38.99 -14.52 -20.27
C ASN A 119 -40.05 -14.33 -21.38
N PRO A 120 -39.95 -15.05 -22.52
CA PRO A 120 -40.97 -14.99 -23.57
C PRO A 120 -42.35 -15.44 -23.10
N ASP A 121 -42.41 -16.37 -22.14
CA ASP A 121 -43.64 -16.75 -21.45
C ASP A 121 -43.89 -15.75 -20.31
N ARG A 122 -44.85 -14.84 -20.54
CA ARG A 122 -45.17 -13.77 -19.59
C ARG A 122 -45.72 -14.31 -18.27
N ALA A 123 -46.52 -15.36 -18.28
CA ALA A 123 -47.13 -15.89 -17.05
C ALA A 123 -46.05 -16.51 -16.15
N ARG A 124 -45.19 -17.32 -16.76
CA ARG A 124 -44.03 -17.90 -16.06
C ARG A 124 -43.01 -16.84 -15.64
N GLY A 125 -42.77 -15.84 -16.48
CA GLY A 125 -41.86 -14.73 -16.19
C GLY A 125 -42.28 -13.94 -14.97
N VAL A 126 -43.59 -13.67 -14.80
CA VAL A 126 -44.12 -13.00 -13.61
C VAL A 126 -43.91 -13.85 -12.35
N ASP A 127 -44.23 -15.14 -12.39
CA ASP A 127 -44.05 -16.03 -11.23
C ASP A 127 -42.57 -16.15 -10.79
N ASP A 128 -41.68 -16.34 -11.75
CA ASP A 128 -40.23 -16.42 -11.49
C ASP A 128 -39.68 -15.07 -10.97
N PHE A 129 -40.20 -13.96 -11.47
CA PHE A 129 -39.82 -12.61 -11.03
C PHE A 129 -40.28 -12.34 -9.60
N ASP A 130 -41.55 -12.58 -9.29
CA ASP A 130 -42.12 -12.35 -7.96
C ASP A 130 -41.35 -13.15 -6.91
N ARG A 131 -41.07 -14.43 -7.21
CA ARG A 131 -40.28 -15.29 -6.33
C ARG A 131 -38.87 -14.75 -6.08
N ALA A 132 -38.20 -14.27 -7.13
CA ALA A 132 -36.86 -13.69 -7.00
C ALA A 132 -36.89 -12.38 -6.19
N LEU A 133 -37.89 -11.52 -6.45
CA LEU A 133 -38.06 -10.24 -5.79
C LEU A 133 -38.37 -10.40 -4.29
N PHE A 134 -39.28 -11.30 -3.90
CA PHE A 134 -39.58 -11.53 -2.48
C PHE A 134 -38.38 -12.12 -1.74
N ALA A 135 -37.60 -13.00 -2.38
CA ALA A 135 -36.37 -13.51 -1.82
C ALA A 135 -35.30 -12.40 -1.67
N HIS A 136 -35.21 -11.49 -2.63
CA HIS A 136 -34.35 -10.31 -2.57
C HIS A 136 -34.76 -9.37 -1.42
N ILE A 137 -36.04 -9.06 -1.27
CA ILE A 137 -36.54 -8.25 -0.14
C ILE A 137 -36.16 -8.90 1.20
N GLY A 138 -36.34 -10.22 1.32
CA GLY A 138 -35.93 -10.98 2.50
C GLY A 138 -34.42 -10.88 2.76
N PHE A 139 -33.60 -10.96 1.71
CA PHE A 139 -32.15 -10.77 1.78
C PHE A 139 -31.77 -9.36 2.24
N THR A 140 -32.41 -8.32 1.70
CA THR A 140 -32.18 -6.93 2.10
C THR A 140 -32.52 -6.69 3.57
N ILE A 141 -33.67 -7.19 4.03
CA ILE A 141 -34.08 -7.08 5.45
C ILE A 141 -33.10 -7.84 6.34
N SER A 142 -32.70 -9.05 5.96
CA SER A 142 -31.70 -9.85 6.69
C SER A 142 -30.38 -9.10 6.82
N ASN A 143 -29.88 -8.50 5.73
CA ASN A 143 -28.66 -7.69 5.77
C ASN A 143 -28.82 -6.39 6.56
N ALA A 144 -29.99 -5.76 6.55
CA ALA A 144 -30.27 -4.60 7.39
C ALA A 144 -30.15 -4.94 8.88
N VAL A 145 -30.79 -6.04 9.31
CA VAL A 145 -30.73 -6.54 10.70
C VAL A 145 -29.31 -6.96 11.06
N ARG A 146 -28.64 -7.74 10.20
CA ARG A 146 -27.24 -8.15 10.41
C ARG A 146 -26.30 -6.95 10.50
N SER A 147 -26.42 -5.99 9.59
CA SER A 147 -25.64 -4.74 9.59
C SER A 147 -25.80 -4.01 10.92
N PHE A 148 -27.04 -3.82 11.38
CA PHE A 148 -27.32 -3.15 12.64
C PHE A 148 -26.74 -3.89 13.85
N ILE A 149 -27.02 -5.20 13.99
CA ILE A 149 -26.53 -6.00 15.12
C ILE A 149 -25.00 -6.07 15.12
N MET A 150 -24.37 -6.32 13.98
CA MET A 150 -22.91 -6.38 13.86
C MET A 150 -22.27 -5.02 14.07
N ALA A 151 -22.91 -3.92 13.67
CA ALA A 151 -22.40 -2.58 13.94
C ALA A 151 -22.52 -2.19 15.41
N LEU A 152 -23.62 -2.55 16.08
CA LEU A 152 -23.82 -2.29 17.51
C LEU A 152 -22.86 -3.09 18.39
N THR A 153 -22.64 -4.36 18.05
CA THR A 153 -21.77 -5.29 18.79
C THR A 153 -20.32 -5.30 18.30
N HIS A 154 -20.01 -4.48 17.29
CA HIS A 154 -18.71 -4.45 16.63
C HIS A 154 -18.26 -5.83 16.10
N ALA A 155 -19.24 -6.64 15.67
CA ALA A 155 -19.12 -8.01 15.16
C ALA A 155 -18.43 -9.00 16.10
N ARG A 156 -18.40 -8.73 17.42
CA ARG A 156 -17.75 -9.61 18.40
C ARG A 156 -18.36 -11.01 18.49
N PHE A 157 -19.63 -11.15 18.11
CA PHE A 157 -20.36 -12.43 18.13
C PHE A 157 -20.35 -13.16 16.77
N THR A 158 -19.69 -12.61 15.76
CA THR A 158 -19.56 -13.26 14.46
C THR A 158 -18.43 -14.28 14.51
N GLN A 159 -18.62 -15.49 14.00
CA GLN A 159 -17.54 -16.47 13.94
C GLN A 159 -16.45 -16.01 12.96
N ALA A 160 -15.19 -16.18 13.36
CA ALA A 160 -14.03 -16.02 12.48
C ALA A 160 -13.53 -17.42 12.07
N PRO A 161 -13.04 -17.61 10.83
CA PRO A 161 -12.51 -18.89 10.37
C PRO A 161 -11.16 -19.25 11.04
N VAL A 162 -10.56 -18.31 11.76
CA VAL A 162 -9.27 -18.46 12.43
C VAL A 162 -9.35 -17.96 13.87
N GLN A 163 -8.40 -18.38 14.69
CA GLN A 163 -8.15 -17.85 16.03
C GLN A 163 -6.89 -16.97 16.02
N GLY A 164 -6.72 -16.13 17.04
CA GLY A 164 -5.52 -15.31 17.21
C GLY A 164 -5.66 -13.85 16.73
N PRO A 165 -4.53 -13.16 16.49
CA PRO A 165 -4.50 -11.70 16.33
C PRO A 165 -5.27 -11.19 15.11
N THR A 166 -5.40 -12.01 14.06
CA THR A 166 -6.08 -11.64 12.82
C THR A 166 -7.60 -11.87 12.85
N ALA A 167 -8.12 -12.63 13.82
CA ALA A 167 -9.53 -13.04 13.87
C ALA A 167 -10.51 -11.85 13.87
N ARG A 168 -10.13 -10.75 14.52
CA ARG A 168 -10.94 -9.52 14.57
C ARG A 168 -11.13 -8.88 13.19
N TYR A 169 -10.13 -8.94 12.32
CA TYR A 169 -10.24 -8.37 10.97
C TYR A 169 -11.25 -9.13 10.11
N TYR A 170 -11.32 -10.47 10.21
CA TYR A 170 -12.37 -11.27 9.56
C TYR A 170 -13.78 -10.85 10.00
N GLN A 171 -13.99 -10.64 11.31
CA GLN A 171 -15.27 -10.19 11.86
C GLN A 171 -15.63 -8.78 11.36
N HIS A 172 -14.64 -7.89 11.23
CA HIS A 172 -14.83 -6.55 10.67
C HIS A 172 -15.19 -6.57 9.18
N ILE A 173 -14.54 -7.41 8.39
CA ILE A 173 -14.89 -7.62 6.98
C ILE A 173 -16.32 -8.14 6.88
N ALA A 174 -16.70 -9.11 7.70
CA ALA A 174 -18.07 -9.62 7.73
C ALA A 174 -19.11 -8.53 8.06
N ARG A 175 -18.80 -7.62 9.00
CA ARG A 175 -19.65 -6.47 9.33
C ARG A 175 -19.83 -5.54 8.13
N PHE A 176 -18.72 -5.18 7.48
CA PHE A 176 -18.76 -4.33 6.31
C PHE A 176 -19.50 -5.00 5.16
N SER A 177 -19.36 -6.31 4.99
CA SER A 177 -20.07 -7.09 3.96
C SER A 177 -21.59 -6.98 4.12
N ALA A 178 -22.12 -7.16 5.34
CA ALA A 178 -23.55 -6.99 5.61
C ALA A 178 -24.03 -5.55 5.37
N SER A 179 -23.22 -4.57 5.82
CA SER A 179 -23.54 -3.14 5.65
C SER A 179 -23.49 -2.69 4.19
N PHE A 180 -22.54 -3.23 3.43
CA PHE A 180 -22.37 -2.99 2.02
C PHE A 180 -23.53 -3.59 1.23
N ALA A 181 -23.87 -4.87 1.45
CA ALA A 181 -24.99 -5.52 0.78
C ALA A 181 -26.30 -4.74 1.00
N PHE A 182 -26.59 -4.37 2.25
CA PHE A 182 -27.76 -3.53 2.55
C PHE A 182 -27.73 -2.17 1.83
N ALA A 183 -26.59 -1.47 1.84
CA ALA A 183 -26.46 -0.19 1.15
C ALA A 183 -26.63 -0.31 -0.37
N VAL A 184 -26.13 -1.40 -0.97
CA VAL A 184 -26.27 -1.71 -2.39
C VAL A 184 -27.73 -1.96 -2.76
N ASP A 185 -28.44 -2.77 -1.98
CA ASP A 185 -29.86 -3.08 -2.24
C ASP A 185 -30.71 -1.81 -2.18
N VAL A 186 -30.51 -0.97 -1.16
CA VAL A 186 -31.21 0.32 -1.05
C VAL A 186 -30.85 1.25 -2.22
N ALA A 187 -29.58 1.26 -2.65
CA ALA A 187 -29.16 2.06 -3.81
C ALA A 187 -29.83 1.58 -5.11
N MET A 188 -29.86 0.27 -5.34
CA MET A 188 -30.50 -0.33 -6.50
C MET A 188 -32.01 -0.11 -6.50
N LEU A 189 -32.67 -0.24 -5.34
CA LEU A 189 -34.09 0.02 -5.20
C LEU A 189 -34.44 1.48 -5.46
N ALA A 190 -33.69 2.41 -4.86
CA ALA A 190 -34.00 3.84 -4.92
C ALA A 190 -33.58 4.50 -6.24
N LEU A 191 -32.50 4.03 -6.86
CA LEU A 191 -31.92 4.65 -8.05
C LEU A 191 -32.05 3.78 -9.31
N GLY A 192 -32.24 2.48 -9.19
CA GLY A 192 -32.35 1.56 -10.32
C GLY A 192 -31.22 1.75 -11.35
N GLY A 193 -31.60 1.83 -12.63
CA GLY A 193 -30.65 2.11 -13.72
C GLY A 193 -29.96 3.48 -13.65
N TYR A 194 -30.49 4.43 -12.86
CA TYR A 194 -29.86 5.74 -12.65
C TYR A 194 -28.60 5.65 -11.78
N LEU A 195 -28.42 4.56 -11.01
CA LEU A 195 -27.20 4.29 -10.25
C LEU A 195 -25.96 4.26 -11.15
N LYS A 196 -26.09 3.68 -12.35
CA LYS A 196 -25.02 3.64 -13.37
C LYS A 196 -24.62 5.04 -13.85
N LYS A 197 -25.54 6.01 -13.85
CA LYS A 197 -25.27 7.42 -14.19
C LYS A 197 -24.64 8.19 -13.03
N LYS A 198 -24.78 7.71 -11.79
CA LYS A 198 -24.17 8.31 -10.59
C LYS A 198 -22.80 7.69 -10.34
N GLU A 199 -21.88 7.96 -11.25
CA GLU A 199 -20.51 7.43 -11.26
C GLU A 199 -19.79 7.60 -9.92
N ASN A 200 -19.92 8.76 -9.26
CA ASN A 200 -19.32 8.98 -7.94
C ASN A 200 -19.90 8.10 -6.82
N LEU A 201 -21.21 7.77 -6.86
CA LEU A 201 -21.81 6.88 -5.86
C LEU A 201 -21.40 5.43 -6.12
N SER A 202 -21.42 5.02 -7.39
CA SER A 202 -20.97 3.70 -7.82
C SER A 202 -19.50 3.48 -7.52
N ALA A 203 -18.64 4.48 -7.74
CA ALA A 203 -17.22 4.44 -7.40
C ALA A 203 -17.00 4.21 -5.90
N ARG A 204 -17.74 4.90 -5.03
CA ARG A 204 -17.63 4.72 -3.57
C ARG A 204 -18.02 3.31 -3.14
N LEU A 205 -19.09 2.75 -3.70
CA LEU A 205 -19.47 1.36 -3.42
C LEU A 205 -18.41 0.39 -3.95
N GLY A 206 -17.85 0.67 -5.15
CA GLY A 206 -16.71 -0.06 -5.69
C GLY A 206 -15.50 -0.06 -4.75
N ASP A 207 -15.12 1.10 -4.22
CA ASP A 207 -13.99 1.24 -3.30
C ASP A 207 -14.24 0.48 -1.98
N VAL A 208 -15.48 0.52 -1.43
CA VAL A 208 -15.83 -0.27 -0.22
C VAL A 208 -15.66 -1.77 -0.49
N LEU A 209 -16.15 -2.25 -1.64
CA LEU A 209 -16.04 -3.65 -2.04
C LEU A 209 -14.57 -4.04 -2.22
N SER A 210 -13.78 -3.21 -2.90
CA SER A 210 -12.35 -3.44 -3.09
C SER A 210 -11.58 -3.46 -1.78
N CYS A 211 -11.86 -2.56 -0.84
CA CYS A 211 -11.20 -2.55 0.47
C CYS A 211 -11.49 -3.84 1.26
N MET A 212 -12.72 -4.34 1.24
CA MET A 212 -13.05 -5.63 1.86
C MET A 212 -12.32 -6.78 1.17
N TYR A 213 -12.25 -6.76 -0.17
CA TYR A 213 -11.55 -7.77 -0.95
C TYR A 213 -10.06 -7.77 -0.64
N LEU A 214 -9.38 -6.63 -0.75
CA LEU A 214 -7.94 -6.47 -0.47
C LEU A 214 -7.61 -6.86 0.98
N ALA A 215 -8.45 -6.48 1.96
CA ALA A 215 -8.24 -6.88 3.34
C ALA A 215 -8.36 -8.41 3.51
N SER A 216 -9.28 -9.04 2.77
CA SER A 216 -9.39 -10.50 2.73
C SER A 216 -8.16 -11.14 2.09
N MET A 217 -7.57 -10.53 1.06
CA MET A 217 -6.35 -11.00 0.41
C MET A 217 -5.15 -10.90 1.34
N VAL A 218 -4.98 -9.78 2.06
CA VAL A 218 -3.93 -9.61 3.10
C VAL A 218 -4.00 -10.72 4.14
N LEU A 219 -5.20 -10.98 4.67
CA LEU A 219 -5.40 -12.04 5.66
C LEU A 219 -5.12 -13.44 5.07
N LYS A 220 -5.59 -13.72 3.86
CA LYS A 220 -5.38 -15.01 3.19
C LYS A 220 -3.91 -15.23 2.80
N HIS A 221 -3.20 -14.17 2.40
CA HIS A 221 -1.78 -14.23 2.08
C HIS A 221 -0.94 -14.59 3.31
N HIS A 222 -1.16 -13.90 4.43
CA HIS A 222 -0.52 -14.23 5.71
C HIS A 222 -0.81 -15.69 6.14
N GLU A 223 -2.05 -16.17 5.95
CA GLU A 223 -2.40 -17.57 6.20
C GLU A 223 -1.65 -18.54 5.27
N ASN A 224 -1.56 -18.23 3.98
CA ASN A 224 -0.85 -19.06 3.00
C ASN A 224 0.66 -19.12 3.25
N GLN A 225 1.24 -18.08 3.86
CA GLN A 225 2.65 -18.02 4.25
C GLN A 225 2.94 -18.72 5.60
N GLY A 226 1.94 -19.35 6.23
CA GLY A 226 2.12 -20.07 7.48
C GLY A 226 2.00 -19.21 8.74
N ARG A 227 1.40 -18.01 8.65
CA ARG A 227 1.16 -17.09 9.76
C ARG A 227 2.43 -16.56 10.44
N GLN A 228 3.34 -16.02 9.64
CA GLN A 228 4.61 -15.45 10.13
C GLN A 228 4.33 -14.33 11.15
N GLN A 229 4.86 -14.48 12.36
CA GLN A 229 4.57 -13.56 13.46
C GLN A 229 5.20 -12.18 13.23
N GLU A 230 6.34 -12.15 12.57
CA GLU A 230 7.10 -10.94 12.27
C GLU A 230 6.36 -10.04 11.26
N ASP A 231 5.44 -10.61 10.47
CA ASP A 231 4.66 -9.86 9.47
C ASP A 231 3.38 -9.25 10.08
N LEU A 232 3.00 -9.63 11.32
CA LEU A 232 1.76 -9.16 11.95
C LEU A 232 1.64 -7.63 12.02
N PRO A 233 2.68 -6.83 12.34
CA PRO A 233 2.57 -5.38 12.31
C PRO A 233 2.19 -4.84 10.92
N ILE A 234 2.72 -5.44 9.85
CA ILE A 234 2.42 -5.07 8.46
C ILE A 234 0.97 -5.45 8.12
N VAL A 235 0.55 -6.65 8.49
CA VAL A 235 -0.84 -7.15 8.30
C VAL A 235 -1.84 -6.26 9.03
N GLU A 236 -1.55 -5.90 10.27
CA GLU A 236 -2.38 -5.02 11.09
C GLU A 236 -2.47 -3.61 10.47
N TRP A 237 -1.33 -3.05 10.05
CA TRP A 237 -1.31 -1.76 9.36
C TRP A 237 -2.18 -1.78 8.09
N ALA A 238 -2.02 -2.81 7.26
CA ALA A 238 -2.77 -2.96 6.01
C ALA A 238 -4.27 -3.12 6.25
N CYS A 239 -4.66 -4.01 7.17
CA CYS A 239 -6.06 -4.25 7.52
C CYS A 239 -6.73 -3.00 8.10
N ARG A 240 -6.07 -2.31 9.04
CA ARG A 240 -6.59 -1.07 9.63
C ARG A 240 -6.78 0.02 8.58
N SER A 241 -5.78 0.23 7.71
CA SER A 241 -5.84 1.18 6.59
C SER A 241 -7.02 0.90 5.66
N LEU A 242 -7.19 -0.35 5.23
CA LEU A 242 -8.26 -0.75 4.31
C LEU A 242 -9.66 -0.65 4.94
N LEU A 243 -9.82 -1.09 6.19
CA LEU A 243 -11.10 -0.99 6.92
C LEU A 243 -11.48 0.46 7.23
N TYR A 244 -10.49 1.29 7.56
CA TYR A 244 -10.70 2.73 7.72
C TYR A 244 -11.13 3.37 6.40
N HIS A 245 -10.47 3.04 5.28
CA HIS A 245 -10.87 3.55 3.97
C HIS A 245 -12.29 3.10 3.57
N ALA A 246 -12.64 1.83 3.80
CA ALA A 246 -14.00 1.32 3.58
C ALA A 246 -15.04 2.11 4.40
N GLN A 247 -14.74 2.44 5.66
CA GLN A 247 -15.59 3.29 6.49
C GLN A 247 -15.82 4.67 5.86
N GLU A 248 -14.75 5.32 5.42
CA GLU A 248 -14.82 6.67 4.86
C GLU A 248 -15.59 6.70 3.53
N GLN A 249 -15.40 5.69 2.68
CA GLN A 249 -16.15 5.58 1.43
C GLN A 249 -17.64 5.31 1.65
N LEU A 250 -17.98 4.43 2.60
CA LEU A 250 -19.37 4.15 2.95
C LEU A 250 -20.03 5.36 3.62
N HIS A 251 -19.32 6.07 4.51
CA HIS A 251 -19.77 7.33 5.07
C HIS A 251 -20.02 8.39 3.97
N GLY A 252 -19.06 8.51 3.04
CA GLY A 252 -19.15 9.43 1.91
C GLY A 252 -20.30 9.10 0.96
N PHE A 253 -20.59 7.81 0.76
CA PHE A 253 -21.76 7.34 0.01
C PHE A 253 -23.05 7.83 0.67
N LEU A 254 -23.23 7.58 1.98
CA LEU A 254 -24.41 8.03 2.73
C LEU A 254 -24.55 9.55 2.74
N ARG A 255 -23.44 10.29 2.87
CA ARG A 255 -23.45 11.77 2.85
C ARG A 255 -23.94 12.34 1.51
N ASN A 256 -23.68 11.64 0.41
CA ASN A 256 -24.02 12.08 -0.94
C ASN A 256 -25.21 11.33 -1.54
N PHE A 257 -25.89 10.50 -0.76
CA PHE A 257 -27.03 9.74 -1.24
C PHE A 257 -28.21 10.68 -1.54
N PRO A 258 -28.91 10.55 -2.70
CA PRO A 258 -29.89 11.56 -3.14
C PRO A 258 -31.09 11.72 -2.20
N SER A 259 -31.62 10.61 -1.67
CA SER A 259 -32.72 10.63 -0.71
C SER A 259 -32.18 10.79 0.71
N ARG A 260 -32.40 11.96 1.33
CA ARG A 260 -31.92 12.25 2.70
C ARG A 260 -32.59 11.37 3.76
N LEU A 261 -33.86 11.01 3.56
CA LEU A 261 -34.58 10.08 4.42
C LEU A 261 -33.91 8.70 4.41
N LEU A 262 -33.70 8.13 3.22
CA LEU A 262 -33.04 6.83 3.07
C LEU A 262 -31.60 6.87 3.54
N ALA A 263 -30.87 7.97 3.30
CA ALA A 263 -29.53 8.18 3.81
C ALA A 263 -29.48 8.16 5.36
N GLY A 264 -30.45 8.81 6.01
CA GLY A 264 -30.59 8.82 7.47
C GLY A 264 -30.91 7.43 8.03
N ALA A 265 -31.87 6.73 7.43
CA ALA A 265 -32.23 5.36 7.81
C ALA A 265 -31.04 4.40 7.64
N MET A 266 -30.38 4.42 6.49
CA MET A 266 -29.18 3.61 6.26
C MET A 266 -28.07 3.93 7.25
N ARG A 267 -27.84 5.21 7.55
CA ARG A 267 -26.83 5.63 8.53
C ARG A 267 -27.12 5.10 9.93
N ALA A 268 -28.38 5.12 10.37
CA ALA A 268 -28.75 4.59 11.67
C ALA A 268 -28.47 3.07 11.77
N LEU A 269 -28.63 2.34 10.67
CA LEU A 269 -28.40 0.90 10.62
C LEU A 269 -26.91 0.54 10.47
N ILE A 270 -26.18 1.25 9.61
CA ILE A 270 -24.77 0.96 9.28
C ILE A 270 -23.80 1.51 10.35
N PHE A 271 -24.11 2.69 10.88
CA PHE A 271 -23.30 3.43 11.84
C PHE A 271 -24.10 3.84 13.10
N PRO A 272 -24.75 2.91 13.82
CA PRO A 272 -25.54 3.23 15.02
C PRO A 272 -24.71 3.92 16.11
N ARG A 273 -23.41 3.58 16.20
CA ARG A 273 -22.44 4.19 17.13
C ARG A 273 -21.52 5.20 16.46
N GLY A 274 -21.84 5.62 15.23
CA GLY A 274 -20.96 6.44 14.41
C GLY A 274 -19.81 5.65 13.75
N ARG A 275 -18.75 6.38 13.39
CA ARG A 275 -17.52 5.86 12.77
C ARG A 275 -16.61 5.35 13.88
N ALA A 276 -16.25 4.07 13.84
CA ALA A 276 -15.55 3.37 14.91
C ALA A 276 -14.15 2.85 14.50
N TYR A 277 -13.81 2.91 13.22
CA TYR A 277 -12.48 2.56 12.73
C TYR A 277 -11.60 3.81 12.64
N SER A 278 -10.32 3.63 12.95
CA SER A 278 -9.27 4.64 12.84
C SER A 278 -8.19 4.16 11.87
N ALA A 279 -7.47 5.11 11.28
CA ALA A 279 -6.23 4.82 10.57
C ALA A 279 -5.19 4.17 11.51
N PRO A 280 -4.17 3.47 10.98
CA PRO A 280 -3.02 3.05 11.77
C PRO A 280 -2.45 4.20 12.60
N ASP A 281 -2.07 3.91 13.85
CA ASP A 281 -1.41 4.89 14.71
C ASP A 281 0.10 4.98 14.42
N ASP A 282 0.72 6.07 14.86
CA ASP A 282 2.13 6.35 14.57
C ASP A 282 3.08 5.32 15.20
N ARG A 283 2.69 4.69 16.32
CA ARG A 283 3.50 3.65 16.97
C ARG A 283 3.58 2.41 16.10
N LEU A 284 2.43 1.97 15.57
CA LEU A 284 2.38 0.89 14.60
C LEU A 284 3.15 1.25 13.33
N GLY A 285 3.05 2.50 12.87
CA GLY A 285 3.86 3.00 11.76
C GLY A 285 5.36 2.87 12.01
N HIS A 286 5.83 3.29 13.19
CA HIS A 286 7.23 3.17 13.60
C HIS A 286 7.69 1.70 13.60
N THR A 287 6.92 0.78 14.19
CA THR A 287 7.24 -0.65 14.18
C THR A 287 7.32 -1.22 12.76
N VAL A 288 6.41 -0.83 11.87
CA VAL A 288 6.43 -1.29 10.48
C VAL A 288 7.65 -0.75 9.72
N ALA A 289 8.04 0.51 9.96
CA ALA A 289 9.24 1.07 9.36
C ALA A 289 10.51 0.37 9.86
N GLU A 290 10.59 0.11 11.17
CA GLU A 290 11.71 -0.57 11.82
C GLU A 290 11.97 -1.97 11.23
N LEU A 291 10.91 -2.70 10.86
CA LEU A 291 11.03 -4.01 10.20
C LEU A 291 11.84 -3.94 8.90
N VAL A 292 11.75 -2.85 8.14
CA VAL A 292 12.40 -2.75 6.82
C VAL A 292 13.65 -1.86 6.80
N THR A 293 13.89 -1.07 7.85
CA THR A 293 15.14 -0.33 8.05
C THR A 293 16.20 -1.16 8.76
N ASN A 294 15.88 -2.39 9.14
CA ASN A 294 16.78 -3.39 9.71
C ASN A 294 16.78 -4.65 8.84
N PRO A 295 17.85 -5.47 8.88
CA PRO A 295 17.88 -6.76 8.19
C PRO A 295 17.02 -7.78 8.97
N THR A 296 15.72 -7.74 8.74
CA THR A 296 14.75 -8.68 9.32
C THR A 296 14.24 -9.66 8.28
N GLU A 297 13.74 -10.81 8.72
CA GLU A 297 13.12 -11.79 7.83
C GLU A 297 11.84 -11.23 7.14
N ALA A 298 11.10 -10.36 7.82
CA ALA A 298 9.92 -9.70 7.25
C ALA A 298 10.30 -8.84 6.03
N ARG A 299 11.44 -8.15 6.11
CA ARG A 299 12.00 -7.39 4.97
C ARG A 299 12.44 -8.32 3.85
N GLU A 300 13.11 -9.42 4.16
CA GLU A 300 13.54 -10.40 3.16
C GLU A 300 12.35 -10.99 2.40
N ARG A 301 11.27 -11.36 3.11
CA ARG A 301 10.01 -11.82 2.48
C ARG A 301 9.36 -10.73 1.63
N LEU A 302 9.27 -9.50 2.14
CA LEU A 302 8.69 -8.38 1.38
C LEU A 302 9.50 -8.08 0.09
N CYS A 303 10.81 -8.31 0.11
CA CYS A 303 11.72 -8.07 -0.99
C CYS A 303 12.07 -9.32 -1.81
N GLU A 304 11.43 -10.48 -1.58
CA GLU A 304 11.82 -11.79 -2.15
C GLU A 304 12.02 -11.75 -3.68
N TYR A 305 11.15 -11.04 -4.39
CA TYR A 305 11.18 -10.93 -5.86
C TYR A 305 12.03 -9.77 -6.40
N THR A 306 12.80 -9.11 -5.53
CA THR A 306 13.66 -7.98 -5.90
C THR A 306 15.05 -8.46 -6.27
N TYR A 307 15.58 -7.99 -7.40
CA TYR A 307 16.95 -8.29 -7.80
C TYR A 307 17.95 -7.37 -7.10
N TRP A 308 18.54 -7.86 -6.01
CA TRP A 308 19.48 -7.13 -5.16
C TRP A 308 20.84 -7.84 -4.98
N THR A 309 21.25 -8.65 -5.96
CA THR A 309 22.59 -9.26 -5.96
C THR A 309 23.67 -8.17 -5.90
N LEU A 310 24.67 -8.34 -5.03
CA LEU A 310 25.80 -7.41 -4.92
C LEU A 310 26.72 -7.56 -6.14
N GLU A 311 26.57 -6.65 -7.09
CA GLU A 311 27.40 -6.57 -8.30
C GLU A 311 27.57 -5.11 -8.76
N PRO A 312 28.61 -4.81 -9.56
CA PRO A 312 28.83 -3.46 -10.07
C PRO A 312 27.61 -2.94 -10.83
N GLY A 313 27.12 -1.76 -10.45
CA GLY A 313 25.98 -1.11 -11.08
C GLY A 313 24.60 -1.52 -10.53
N ASN A 314 24.53 -2.41 -9.54
CA ASN A 314 23.28 -2.70 -8.83
C ASN A 314 23.15 -1.89 -7.52
N PRO A 315 22.39 -0.78 -7.51
CA PRO A 315 22.24 0.06 -6.31
C PRO A 315 21.49 -0.65 -5.17
N LEU A 316 20.63 -1.63 -5.48
CA LEU A 316 19.88 -2.37 -4.46
C LEU A 316 20.78 -3.37 -3.72
N GLY A 317 21.73 -3.99 -4.44
CA GLY A 317 22.75 -4.83 -3.82
C GLY A 317 23.69 -4.05 -2.92
N LEU A 318 24.12 -2.86 -3.36
CA LEU A 318 24.92 -1.95 -2.53
C LEU A 318 24.16 -1.48 -1.28
N LEU A 319 22.86 -1.16 -1.42
CA LEU A 319 21.99 -0.81 -0.30
C LEU A 319 21.89 -1.96 0.71
N GLN A 320 21.76 -3.21 0.24
CA GLN A 320 21.71 -4.38 1.10
C GLN A 320 23.02 -4.56 1.89
N GLU A 321 24.17 -4.40 1.23
CA GLU A 321 25.48 -4.49 1.89
C GLU A 321 25.66 -3.39 2.95
N ALA A 322 25.28 -2.15 2.61
CA ALA A 322 25.33 -1.02 3.55
C ALA A 322 24.41 -1.23 4.77
N LEU A 323 23.21 -1.79 4.56
CA LEU A 323 22.28 -2.12 5.64
C LEU A 323 22.87 -3.13 6.64
N LEU A 324 23.54 -4.17 6.13
CA LEU A 324 24.19 -5.17 6.99
C LEU A 324 25.38 -4.56 7.76
N LEU A 325 26.17 -3.72 7.09
CA LEU A 325 27.28 -3.01 7.75
C LEU A 325 26.80 -2.04 8.82
N ALA A 326 25.63 -1.39 8.63
CA ALA A 326 25.06 -0.44 9.59
C ALA A 326 24.92 -1.03 11.00
N GLN A 327 24.57 -2.33 11.13
CA GLN A 327 24.47 -2.99 12.44
C GLN A 327 25.78 -2.97 13.23
N THR A 328 26.90 -3.03 12.53
CA THR A 328 28.24 -2.99 13.14
C THR A 328 28.77 -1.56 13.29
N ALA A 329 28.40 -0.65 12.38
CA ALA A 329 28.82 0.74 12.39
C ALA A 329 28.10 1.56 13.47
N GLU A 330 26.80 1.36 13.68
CA GLU A 330 25.96 2.20 14.55
C GLU A 330 26.46 2.30 16.00
N PRO A 331 26.89 1.20 16.68
CA PRO A 331 27.47 1.30 18.02
C PRO A 331 28.76 2.14 18.05
N ILE A 332 29.58 2.06 16.99
CA ILE A 332 30.85 2.78 16.86
C ILE A 332 30.57 4.27 16.61
N GLU A 333 29.63 4.61 15.72
CA GLU A 333 29.18 6.00 15.49
C GLU A 333 28.58 6.61 16.76
N LYS A 334 27.79 5.85 17.51
CA LYS A 334 27.25 6.30 18.80
C LYS A 334 28.39 6.61 19.78
N ARG A 335 29.44 5.80 19.82
CA ARG A 335 30.63 6.05 20.66
C ARG A 335 31.39 7.29 20.21
N LEU A 336 31.63 7.46 18.91
CA LEU A 336 32.21 8.69 18.34
C LEU A 336 31.44 9.94 18.77
N ARG A 337 30.10 9.90 18.66
CA ARG A 337 29.23 11.02 19.03
C ARG A 337 29.28 11.32 20.52
N VAL A 338 29.23 10.30 21.39
CA VAL A 338 29.14 10.48 22.84
C VAL A 338 30.50 10.78 23.47
N GLU A 339 31.51 9.95 23.18
CA GLU A 339 32.84 10.04 23.80
C GLU A 339 33.79 10.98 23.06
N GLY A 340 33.50 11.30 21.80
CA GLY A 340 34.31 12.17 20.96
C GLY A 340 33.73 13.57 20.78
N VAL A 341 32.59 13.69 20.09
CA VAL A 341 31.99 14.99 19.74
C VAL A 341 31.46 15.71 20.97
N LYS A 342 30.61 15.05 21.78
CA LYS A 342 30.02 15.68 22.98
C LYS A 342 31.04 16.02 24.07
N SER A 343 32.15 15.30 24.11
CA SER A 343 33.25 15.56 25.05
C SER A 343 34.24 16.62 24.54
N GLY A 344 34.06 17.10 23.30
CA GLY A 344 34.94 18.07 22.64
C GLY A 344 36.28 17.51 22.15
N LYS A 345 36.48 16.19 22.20
CA LYS A 345 37.71 15.52 21.72
C LYS A 345 37.78 15.42 20.19
N LEU A 346 36.63 15.43 19.52
CA LEU A 346 36.53 15.46 18.06
C LEU A 346 35.96 16.80 17.61
N THR A 347 36.65 17.47 16.70
CA THR A 347 36.28 18.78 16.15
C THR A 347 35.94 18.74 14.67
N ALA A 348 36.30 17.66 13.96
CA ALA A 348 35.97 17.49 12.56
C ALA A 348 34.44 17.43 12.35
N LEU A 349 33.98 18.05 11.26
CA LEU A 349 32.56 18.14 10.93
C LEU A 349 32.10 16.97 10.06
N ASP A 350 33.02 16.37 9.31
CA ASP A 350 32.80 15.23 8.43
C ASP A 350 33.21 13.91 9.11
N LEU A 351 32.55 12.82 8.73
CA LEU A 351 32.81 11.49 9.30
C LEU A 351 34.25 11.01 9.03
N PRO A 352 34.84 11.16 7.84
CA PRO A 352 36.25 10.80 7.60
C PRO A 352 37.23 11.51 8.55
N GLY A 353 37.07 12.81 8.76
CA GLY A 353 37.86 13.57 9.73
C GLY A 353 37.64 13.12 11.17
N GLN A 354 36.40 12.81 11.56
CA GLN A 354 36.07 12.28 12.89
C GLN A 354 36.72 10.93 13.15
N ILE A 355 36.74 10.02 12.16
CA ILE A 355 37.41 8.72 12.24
C ILE A 355 38.91 8.92 12.49
N GLN A 356 39.56 9.82 11.77
CA GLN A 356 40.99 10.10 11.93
C GLN A 356 41.33 10.63 13.32
N GLN A 357 40.55 11.61 13.81
CA GLN A 357 40.76 12.19 15.13
C GLN A 357 40.48 11.16 16.25
N ALA A 358 39.46 10.32 16.09
CA ALA A 358 39.09 9.31 17.07
C ALA A 358 40.12 8.19 17.19
N LEU A 359 40.71 7.79 16.06
CA LEU A 359 41.82 6.84 16.02
C LEU A 359 43.04 7.43 16.76
N ALA A 360 43.40 8.68 16.50
CA ALA A 360 44.51 9.36 17.18
C ALA A 360 44.26 9.53 18.70
N ALA A 361 43.00 9.73 19.09
CA ALA A 361 42.57 9.85 20.49
C ALA A 361 42.37 8.48 21.19
N GLY A 362 42.53 7.36 20.48
CA GLY A 362 42.34 6.01 21.02
C GLY A 362 40.90 5.67 21.40
N ILE A 363 39.91 6.38 20.84
CA ILE A 363 38.47 6.15 21.09
C ILE A 363 37.97 4.92 20.30
N ILE A 364 38.61 4.64 19.16
CA ILE A 364 38.31 3.51 18.29
C ILE A 364 39.61 2.82 17.85
N SER A 365 39.53 1.54 17.50
CA SER A 365 40.65 0.78 16.93
C SER A 365 40.80 0.98 15.42
N GLU A 366 41.92 0.55 14.84
CA GLU A 366 42.10 0.58 13.37
C GLU A 366 41.06 -0.28 12.64
N THR A 367 40.65 -1.41 13.24
CA THR A 367 39.61 -2.27 12.64
C THR A 367 38.25 -1.58 12.60
N GLU A 368 37.88 -0.91 13.70
CA GLU A 368 36.64 -0.13 13.77
C GLU A 368 36.68 1.08 12.83
N ALA A 369 37.84 1.75 12.72
CA ALA A 369 38.04 2.82 11.76
C ALA A 369 37.90 2.34 10.31
N ALA A 370 38.43 1.16 9.98
CA ALA A 370 38.28 0.56 8.65
C ALA A 370 36.81 0.24 8.32
N THR A 371 36.06 -0.32 9.28
CA THR A 371 34.62 -0.57 9.13
C THR A 371 33.84 0.71 8.87
N LEU A 372 34.12 1.78 9.62
CA LEU A 372 33.42 3.06 9.42
C LEU A 372 33.77 3.73 8.08
N ARG A 373 35.04 3.66 7.65
CA ARG A 373 35.44 4.16 6.33
C ARG A 373 34.73 3.41 5.19
N ASP A 374 34.61 2.10 5.31
CA ASP A 374 33.90 1.29 4.32
C ASP A 374 32.40 1.60 4.30
N TYR A 375 31.77 1.69 5.48
CA TYR A 375 30.37 2.08 5.62
C TYR A 375 30.10 3.46 5.03
N ASP A 376 30.88 4.48 5.41
CA ASP A 376 30.76 5.85 4.89
C ASP A 376 30.88 5.89 3.37
N ARG A 377 31.88 5.21 2.80
CA ARG A 377 32.06 5.12 1.35
C ARG A 377 30.82 4.57 0.65
N LYS A 378 30.21 3.51 1.17
CA LYS A 378 29.02 2.89 0.58
C LYS A 378 27.79 3.79 0.72
N VAL A 379 27.59 4.39 1.90
CA VAL A 379 26.50 5.34 2.14
C VAL A 379 26.63 6.54 1.19
N MET A 380 27.83 7.12 1.07
CA MET A 380 28.09 8.23 0.15
C MET A 380 27.80 7.86 -1.30
N ASP A 381 28.15 6.66 -1.75
CA ASP A 381 27.81 6.21 -3.11
C ASP A 381 26.29 6.05 -3.31
N ILE A 382 25.57 5.55 -2.29
CA ILE A 382 24.10 5.43 -2.31
C ILE A 382 23.42 6.80 -2.33
N ILE A 383 23.91 7.79 -1.59
CA ILE A 383 23.22 9.11 -1.49
C ILE A 383 23.70 10.11 -2.55
N HIS A 384 24.89 9.94 -3.11
CA HIS A 384 25.41 10.85 -4.13
C HIS A 384 24.49 10.91 -5.35
N VAL A 385 24.31 12.15 -5.82
CA VAL A 385 23.65 12.47 -7.08
C VAL A 385 24.66 12.39 -8.22
N ASP A 386 24.14 12.26 -9.44
CA ASP A 386 24.96 12.43 -10.63
C ASP A 386 25.40 13.90 -10.74
N ASP A 387 26.69 14.10 -10.97
CA ASP A 387 27.29 15.40 -11.29
C ASP A 387 27.90 15.28 -12.70
N PHE A 388 27.61 16.27 -13.53
CA PHE A 388 28.01 16.28 -14.93
C PHE A 388 28.80 17.55 -15.21
N ALA A 389 30.00 17.39 -15.76
CA ALA A 389 30.78 18.52 -16.23
C ALA A 389 30.03 19.21 -17.38
N PRO A 390 30.22 20.55 -17.59
CA PRO A 390 29.49 21.30 -18.61
C PRO A 390 29.58 20.71 -20.03
N HIS A 391 30.68 20.03 -20.35
CA HIS A 391 30.89 19.40 -21.66
C HIS A 391 30.10 18.09 -21.86
N GLU A 392 29.65 17.44 -20.79
CA GLU A 392 28.85 16.20 -20.83
C GLU A 392 27.38 16.46 -21.16
N LEU A 393 26.88 17.67 -20.85
CA LEU A 393 25.50 18.09 -21.11
C LEU A 393 25.36 19.03 -22.33
N GLY A 394 26.48 19.51 -22.88
CA GLY A 394 26.51 20.42 -24.01
C GLY A 394 26.18 19.75 -25.34
N THR A 395 25.51 20.47 -26.25
CA THR A 395 25.21 20.01 -27.62
C THR A 395 26.46 19.82 -28.50
N GLN A 396 27.62 20.32 -28.06
CA GLN A 396 28.92 20.11 -28.66
C GLN A 396 29.87 19.54 -27.61
N ALA A 397 29.73 18.25 -27.31
CA ALA A 397 30.66 17.52 -26.47
C ALA A 397 32.01 17.40 -27.20
N GLN A 398 32.87 18.42 -27.08
CA GLN A 398 34.29 18.25 -27.36
C GLN A 398 34.99 17.88 -26.05
N PRO A 399 35.77 16.78 -26.02
CA PRO A 399 36.61 16.49 -24.87
C PRO A 399 37.60 17.64 -24.72
N VAL A 400 37.56 18.33 -23.59
CA VAL A 400 38.59 19.32 -23.24
C VAL A 400 39.91 18.54 -23.13
N PRO A 401 40.97 18.88 -23.91
CA PRO A 401 42.25 18.23 -23.73
C PRO A 401 42.71 18.46 -22.29
N GLN A 402 43.10 17.40 -21.58
CA GLN A 402 43.64 17.49 -20.24
C GLN A 402 44.78 18.51 -20.20
N ALA A 403 44.51 19.71 -19.69
CA ALA A 403 45.55 20.61 -19.27
C ALA A 403 46.16 20.00 -18.00
N ALA A 404 47.42 19.59 -18.08
CA ALA A 404 48.18 19.07 -16.94
C ALA A 404 47.98 19.98 -15.72
N ALA A 405 47.37 19.42 -14.67
CA ALA A 405 47.14 20.15 -13.44
C ALA A 405 48.48 20.56 -12.83
N ARG A 406 48.74 21.86 -12.86
CA ARG A 406 49.80 22.52 -12.11
C ARG A 406 49.56 22.30 -10.62
N SER A 407 50.63 21.90 -9.92
CA SER A 407 50.76 21.94 -8.47
C SER A 407 50.21 23.25 -7.90
N SER A 408 49.16 23.17 -7.09
CA SER A 408 48.69 24.27 -6.25
C SER A 408 49.18 24.04 -4.83
N ALA A 409 50.42 24.47 -4.58
CA ALA A 409 50.87 24.86 -3.27
C ALA A 409 50.30 26.25 -2.93
N HIS A 410 49.85 26.40 -1.69
CA HIS A 410 49.54 27.64 -0.95
C HIS A 410 48.37 28.53 -1.45
N VAL A 411 47.48 28.89 -0.52
CA VAL A 411 47.23 30.24 0.07
C VAL A 411 46.06 30.05 1.05
N ALA A 412 46.32 29.94 2.36
CA ALA A 412 46.28 30.99 3.42
C ALA A 412 44.86 31.22 3.98
#